data_AF-A0A3S0D7J1-F1
#
_entry.id   AF-A0A3S0D7J1-F1
#
_cell.length_a   1.000
_cell.length_b   1.000
_cell.length_c   1.000
_cell.angle_alpha   90.00
_cell.angle_beta   90.00
_cell.angle_gamma   90.00
#
_symmetry.space_group_name_H-M   'P 1'
#
loop_
_entity.id
_entity.type
_entity.pdbx_description
1 polymer ?
#
loop_
_entity_poly.entity_id
_entity_poly.type
_entity_poly.pdbx_seq_one_letter_code
_entity_poly.pdbx_strand_id
1 'polypeptide(L)'
;MTLQCDRCAYVREQPQTTFTVETAFGRKANALQPLFSVELLVLTKQQHTISAGPFSRMDKALGGALTAAMDREDFGGALGEHLLVEVHVPDQPLKRVLIVGMGNPGEGIRPNFCGMYRLAIDVANQLGFKNLGIPVWPGRLTADFMNIKGMLAVLHCRAAERLRSTAEPTLKEIKVFCTAQARRHVEQGLAVDHQLCVVCRDPRICS
;
A
#
# COMPACT_ATOMS: atom_id res chain seq x y z
N MET A 1 -40.27 33.08 27.10
CA MET A 1 -39.39 33.25 25.93
C MET A 1 -38.43 32.08 25.94
N THR A 2 -38.76 31.02 25.19
CA THR A 2 -38.09 29.72 25.25
C THR A 2 -37.05 29.70 24.13
N LEU A 3 -35.76 29.70 24.48
CA LEU A 3 -34.68 29.56 23.50
C LEU A 3 -34.63 28.10 23.05
N GLN A 4 -35.10 27.87 21.82
CA GLN A 4 -35.06 26.60 21.12
C GLN A 4 -33.63 26.32 20.69
N CYS A 5 -33.07 25.19 21.12
CA CYS A 5 -31.70 24.78 20.83
C CYS A 5 -31.63 24.21 19.40
N ASP A 6 -31.36 25.07 18.43
CA ASP A 6 -31.07 24.70 17.03
C ASP A 6 -29.66 24.11 16.92
N ARG A 7 -29.47 22.89 17.43
CA ARG A 7 -28.32 22.05 17.07
C ARG A 7 -28.81 20.73 16.48
N CYS A 8 -29.39 20.81 15.29
CA CYS A 8 -29.29 19.72 14.33
C CYS A 8 -27.80 19.55 14.00
N ALA A 9 -27.15 18.63 14.70
CA ALA A 9 -25.81 18.18 14.36
C ALA A 9 -25.85 17.65 12.93
N TYR A 10 -25.27 18.41 12.01
CA TYR A 10 -24.93 17.94 10.68
C TYR A 10 -23.96 16.77 10.86
N VAL A 11 -24.46 15.54 10.78
CA VAL A 11 -23.61 14.34 10.69
C VAL A 11 -22.91 14.46 9.35
N ARG A 12 -21.76 15.13 9.31
CA ARG A 12 -20.87 15.06 8.15
C ARG A 12 -20.50 13.58 8.04
N GLU A 13 -20.99 12.92 6.99
CA GLU A 13 -20.44 11.63 6.57
C GLU A 13 -18.92 11.79 6.54
N GLN A 14 -18.23 11.11 7.45
CA GLN A 14 -16.78 11.19 7.47
C GLN A 14 -16.29 10.60 6.15
N PRO A 15 -15.40 11.27 5.41
CA PRO A 15 -14.86 10.72 4.19
C PRO A 15 -14.24 9.36 4.50
N GLN A 16 -14.78 8.30 3.90
CA GLN A 16 -14.26 6.95 4.06
C GLN A 16 -13.33 6.62 2.90
N THR A 17 -12.12 6.14 3.21
CA THR A 17 -11.28 5.47 2.22
C THR A 17 -11.87 4.09 1.98
N THR A 18 -12.21 3.79 0.73
CA THR A 18 -12.73 2.48 0.33
C THR A 18 -11.61 1.51 0.03
N PHE A 19 -11.89 0.22 0.19
CA PHE A 19 -10.96 -0.86 -0.18
C PHE A 19 -11.53 -1.67 -1.33
N THR A 20 -10.73 -1.84 -2.38
CA THR A 20 -11.08 -2.68 -3.53
C THR A 20 -10.07 -3.80 -3.66
N VAL A 21 -10.56 -5.04 -3.84
CA VAL A 21 -9.69 -6.22 -4.04
C VAL A 21 -9.75 -6.64 -5.51
N GLU A 22 -8.62 -6.52 -6.20
CA GLU A 22 -8.48 -6.88 -7.60
C GLU A 22 -7.56 -8.10 -7.75
N THR A 23 -7.93 -9.01 -8.65
CA THR A 23 -7.09 -10.16 -8.99
C THR A 23 -6.13 -9.79 -10.12
N ALA A 24 -4.83 -9.70 -9.83
CA ALA A 24 -3.83 -9.18 -10.77
C ALA A 24 -2.59 -10.08 -10.95
N PHE A 25 -2.64 -11.34 -10.52
CA PHE A 25 -1.51 -12.26 -10.68
C PHE A 25 -1.99 -13.60 -11.23
N GLY A 26 -1.69 -13.86 -12.51
CA GLY A 26 -2.06 -15.08 -13.23
C GLY A 26 -1.06 -15.40 -14.34
N ARG A 27 -1.32 -16.47 -15.10
CA ARG A 27 -0.44 -16.90 -16.22
C ARG A 27 -0.64 -16.11 -17.51
N LYS A 28 -1.65 -15.23 -17.59
CA LYS A 28 -1.95 -14.45 -18.80
C LYS A 28 -0.89 -13.37 -19.04
N ALA A 29 -0.62 -13.06 -20.31
CA ALA A 29 0.36 -12.04 -20.71
C ALA A 29 0.10 -10.66 -20.07
N ASN A 30 -1.17 -10.30 -19.89
CA ASN A 30 -1.56 -9.00 -19.33
C ASN A 30 -1.84 -9.03 -17.83
N ALA A 31 -1.36 -10.06 -17.11
CA ALA A 31 -1.69 -10.24 -15.70
C ALA A 31 -1.40 -9.00 -14.85
N LEU A 32 -0.37 -8.22 -15.20
CA LEU A 32 0.07 -7.07 -14.43
C LEU A 32 -0.63 -5.75 -14.80
N GLN A 33 -1.46 -5.74 -15.84
CA GLN A 33 -2.17 -4.53 -16.30
C GLN A 33 -3.02 -3.86 -15.20
N PRO A 34 -3.71 -4.60 -14.29
CA PRO A 34 -4.50 -3.96 -13.23
C PRO A 34 -3.66 -3.10 -12.28
N LEU A 35 -2.37 -3.40 -12.10
CA LEU A 35 -1.47 -2.61 -11.25
C LEU A 35 -1.27 -1.18 -11.79
N PHE A 36 -1.58 -0.95 -13.06
CA PHE A 36 -1.51 0.37 -13.69
C PHE A 36 -2.84 1.15 -13.62
N SER A 37 -3.84 0.66 -12.88
CA SER A 37 -5.10 1.39 -12.68
C SER A 37 -5.04 2.45 -11.57
N VAL A 38 -3.92 2.54 -10.85
CA VAL A 38 -3.72 3.48 -9.73
C VAL A 38 -2.80 4.64 -10.09
N GLU A 39 -2.90 5.73 -9.32
CA GLU A 39 -2.03 6.91 -9.35
C GLU A 39 -0.72 6.65 -8.62
N LEU A 40 -0.77 5.95 -7.49
CA LEU A 40 0.41 5.51 -6.72
C LEU A 40 0.44 3.99 -6.53
N LEU A 41 1.46 3.32 -7.06
CA LEU A 41 1.73 1.91 -6.75
C LEU A 41 2.79 1.80 -5.65
N VAL A 42 2.49 1.06 -4.58
CA VAL A 42 3.40 0.87 -3.45
C VAL A 42 4.06 -0.49 -3.58
N LEU A 43 5.39 -0.52 -3.57
CA LEU A 43 6.21 -1.72 -3.65
C LEU A 43 7.11 -1.83 -2.43
N THR A 44 7.49 -3.05 -2.09
CA THR A 44 8.42 -3.32 -0.98
C THR A 44 9.68 -4.00 -1.51
N LYS A 45 10.85 -3.60 -1.00
CA LYS A 45 12.13 -4.28 -1.22
C LYS A 45 12.75 -4.64 0.11
N GLN A 46 13.28 -5.86 0.22
CA GLN A 46 14.10 -6.28 1.35
C GLN A 46 15.58 -6.13 0.99
N GLN A 47 16.39 -5.83 2.00
CA GLN A 47 17.82 -5.68 1.86
C GLN A 47 18.46 -6.99 1.37
N HIS A 48 19.46 -6.88 0.50
CA HIS A 48 20.19 -8.02 -0.09
C HIS A 48 19.32 -9.04 -0.85
N THR A 49 18.07 -8.71 -1.16
CA THR A 49 17.21 -9.57 -1.98
C THR A 49 17.25 -9.16 -3.45
N ILE A 50 17.44 -10.16 -4.32
CA ILE A 50 17.28 -9.99 -5.75
C ILE A 50 15.79 -9.89 -6.05
N SER A 51 15.42 -8.86 -6.82
CA SER A 51 14.02 -8.66 -7.22
C SER A 51 13.60 -9.68 -8.27
N ALA A 52 13.21 -10.89 -7.84
CA ALA A 52 12.78 -11.97 -8.72
C ALA A 52 11.25 -12.05 -8.91
N GLY A 53 10.82 -12.83 -9.90
CA GLY A 53 9.43 -13.25 -10.07
C GLY A 53 8.49 -12.13 -10.58
N PRO A 54 7.33 -11.91 -9.94
CA PRO A 54 6.37 -10.89 -10.37
C PRO A 54 6.93 -9.46 -10.49
N PHE A 55 7.85 -9.06 -9.61
CA PHE A 55 8.49 -7.74 -9.69
C PHE A 55 9.30 -7.60 -10.99
N SER A 56 10.20 -8.56 -11.28
CA SER A 56 11.05 -8.50 -12.48
C SER A 56 10.22 -8.42 -13.77
N ARG A 57 9.10 -9.15 -13.83
CA ARG A 57 8.17 -9.08 -14.98
C ARG A 57 7.50 -7.71 -15.10
N MET A 58 7.11 -7.11 -13.99
CA MET A 58 6.53 -5.76 -13.95
C MET A 58 7.55 -4.71 -14.37
N ASP A 59 8.76 -4.75 -13.80
CA ASP A 59 9.81 -3.80 -14.14
C ASP A 59 10.22 -3.93 -15.61
N LYS A 60 10.30 -5.15 -16.14
CA LYS A 60 10.50 -5.37 -17.58
C LYS A 60 9.39 -4.75 -18.44
N ALA A 61 8.14 -4.82 -18.01
CA ALA A 61 7.02 -4.16 -18.70
C ALA A 61 7.11 -2.62 -18.62
N LEU A 62 7.85 -2.10 -17.64
CA LEU A 62 8.18 -0.68 -17.46
C LEU A 62 9.54 -0.31 -18.09
N GLY A 63 10.11 -1.17 -18.93
CA GLY A 63 11.39 -0.91 -19.60
C GLY A 63 12.61 -0.95 -18.67
N GLY A 64 12.49 -1.53 -17.47
CA GLY A 64 13.57 -1.57 -16.46
C GLY A 64 13.70 -0.28 -15.65
N ALA A 65 12.72 0.63 -15.74
CA ALA A 65 12.79 1.95 -15.10
C ALA A 65 12.95 1.88 -13.57
N LEU A 66 12.37 0.89 -12.90
CA LEU A 66 12.47 0.77 -11.45
C LEU A 66 13.85 0.28 -11.03
N THR A 67 14.41 -0.71 -11.73
CA THR A 67 15.79 -1.17 -11.46
C THR A 67 16.79 -0.06 -11.74
N ALA A 68 16.67 0.65 -12.86
CA ALA A 68 17.53 1.78 -13.18
C ALA A 68 17.44 2.92 -12.14
N ALA A 69 16.25 3.18 -11.61
CA ALA A 69 16.08 4.15 -10.53
C ALA A 69 16.71 3.68 -9.22
N MET A 70 16.53 2.41 -8.84
CA MET A 70 17.16 1.86 -7.64
C MET A 70 18.69 1.89 -7.73
N ASP A 71 19.25 1.51 -8.88
CA ASP A 71 20.70 1.50 -9.08
C ASP A 71 21.30 2.92 -9.05
N ARG A 72 20.59 3.90 -9.62
CA ARG A 72 21.03 5.31 -9.62
C ARG A 72 21.07 5.92 -8.22
N GLU A 73 20.09 5.58 -7.38
CA GLU A 73 19.95 6.12 -6.02
C GLU A 73 20.61 5.23 -4.95
N ASP A 74 21.38 4.21 -5.36
CA ASP A 74 21.99 3.20 -4.47
C ASP A 74 20.98 2.57 -3.49
N PHE A 75 19.76 2.31 -3.97
CA PHE A 75 18.65 1.85 -3.15
C PHE A 75 18.78 0.36 -2.79
N GLY A 76 19.32 0.10 -1.60
CA GLY A 76 19.55 -1.26 -1.08
C GLY A 76 18.32 -1.94 -0.51
N GLY A 77 17.29 -1.17 -0.12
CA GLY A 77 16.10 -1.68 0.56
C GLY A 77 16.28 -1.78 2.08
N ALA A 78 17.18 -0.97 2.65
CA ALA A 78 17.36 -0.89 4.10
C ALA A 78 16.08 -0.36 4.77
N LEU A 79 15.94 -0.63 6.07
CA LEU A 79 14.72 -0.25 6.79
C LEU A 79 14.58 1.29 6.83
N GLY A 80 13.46 1.80 6.32
CA GLY A 80 13.16 3.24 6.31
C GLY A 80 13.57 3.96 5.02
N GLU A 81 14.40 3.34 4.17
CA GLU A 81 14.63 3.86 2.82
C GLU A 81 13.33 3.86 2.03
N HIS A 82 13.13 4.91 1.23
CA HIS A 82 12.04 4.93 0.27
C HIS A 82 12.44 5.72 -0.97
N LEU A 83 11.89 5.30 -2.11
CA LEU A 83 12.17 5.89 -3.41
C LEU A 83 10.86 6.07 -4.18
N LEU A 84 10.55 7.32 -4.55
CA LEU A 84 9.44 7.63 -5.43
C LEU A 84 9.93 7.72 -6.87
N VAL A 85 9.51 6.78 -7.71
CA VAL A 85 9.88 6.70 -9.12
C VAL A 85 8.71 7.16 -9.98
N GLU A 86 8.96 8.12 -10.86
CA GLU A 86 8.02 8.47 -11.92
C GLU A 86 8.34 7.66 -13.17
N VAL A 87 7.37 6.88 -13.64
CA VAL A 87 7.50 5.99 -14.80
C VAL A 87 6.56 6.46 -15.88
N HIS A 88 7.12 6.73 -17.05
CA HIS A 88 6.35 7.01 -18.24
C HIS A 88 6.11 5.73 -19.02
N VAL A 89 4.84 5.34 -19.17
CA VAL A 89 4.43 4.20 -19.99
C VAL A 89 3.72 4.78 -21.22
N PRO A 90 4.11 4.41 -22.46
CA PRO A 90 3.44 4.89 -23.66
C PRO A 90 1.93 4.69 -23.58
N ASP A 91 1.18 5.70 -23.99
CA ASP A 91 -0.29 5.72 -24.01
C ASP A 91 -0.97 5.51 -22.64
N GLN A 92 -0.23 5.67 -21.54
CA GLN A 92 -0.77 5.61 -20.18
C GLN A 92 -0.43 6.88 -19.39
N PRO A 93 -1.29 7.27 -18.42
CA PRO A 93 -0.97 8.35 -17.50
C PRO A 93 0.34 8.08 -16.76
N LEU A 94 1.08 9.17 -16.46
CA LEU A 94 2.31 9.12 -15.64
C LEU A 94 2.08 8.26 -14.39
N LYS A 95 2.94 7.27 -14.19
CA LYS A 95 2.85 6.35 -13.05
C LYS A 95 3.83 6.73 -11.97
N ARG A 96 3.37 6.72 -10.74
CA ARG A 96 4.21 6.93 -9.57
C ARG A 96 4.31 5.64 -8.80
N VAL A 97 5.54 5.21 -8.54
CA VAL A 97 5.84 3.98 -7.84
C VAL A 97 6.64 4.34 -6.59
N LEU A 98 6.05 4.14 -5.41
CA LEU A 98 6.75 4.27 -4.14
C LEU A 98 7.34 2.92 -3.77
N ILE A 99 8.66 2.81 -3.80
CA ILE A 99 9.40 1.63 -3.34
C ILE A 99 9.82 1.89 -1.89
N VAL A 100 9.48 0.98 -0.98
CA VAL A 100 9.80 1.09 0.45
C VAL A 100 10.74 -0.04 0.86
N GLY A 101 11.83 0.34 1.52
CA GLY A 101 12.82 -0.56 2.09
C GLY A 101 12.30 -1.18 3.40
N MET A 102 12.32 -2.51 3.44
CA MET A 102 11.77 -3.30 4.54
C MET A 102 12.85 -3.86 5.47
N GLY A 103 14.12 -3.55 5.21
CA GLY A 103 15.27 -4.06 5.96
C GLY A 103 15.54 -5.54 5.67
N ASN A 104 16.15 -6.22 6.64
CA ASN A 104 16.53 -7.62 6.51
C ASN A 104 15.30 -8.55 6.43
N PRO A 105 15.35 -9.61 5.61
CA PRO A 105 14.32 -10.64 5.59
C PRO A 105 14.08 -11.25 6.98
N GLY A 106 12.80 -11.38 7.36
CA GLY A 106 12.40 -12.01 8.63
C GLY A 106 12.39 -11.08 9.86
N GLU A 107 13.03 -9.92 9.80
CA GLU A 107 13.09 -8.99 10.92
C GLU A 107 11.92 -8.00 10.93
N GLY A 108 11.35 -7.75 12.12
CA GLY A 108 10.46 -6.61 12.35
C GLY A 108 9.22 -6.54 11.43
N ILE A 109 8.78 -7.67 10.86
CA ILE A 109 7.80 -7.73 9.76
C ILE A 109 6.57 -6.85 10.06
N ARG A 110 5.99 -6.98 11.26
CA ARG A 110 4.79 -6.23 11.65
C ARG A 110 5.03 -4.73 11.80
N PRO A 111 5.96 -4.26 12.65
CA PRO A 111 6.33 -2.83 12.71
C PRO A 111 6.70 -2.23 11.35
N ASN A 112 7.37 -2.97 10.48
CA ASN A 112 7.79 -2.49 9.16
C ASN A 112 6.57 -2.28 8.25
N PHE A 113 5.62 -3.22 8.20
CA PHE A 113 4.36 -3.01 7.46
C PHE A 113 3.53 -1.86 8.06
N CYS A 114 3.46 -1.73 9.40
CA CYS A 114 2.77 -0.60 10.03
C CYS A 114 3.34 0.76 9.56
N GLY A 115 4.67 0.86 9.46
CA GLY A 115 5.35 2.07 9.01
C GLY A 115 5.23 2.29 7.50
N MET A 116 5.37 1.24 6.70
CA MET A 116 5.21 1.29 5.24
C MET A 116 3.80 1.75 4.83
N TYR A 117 2.74 1.23 5.47
CA TYR A 117 1.38 1.69 5.18
C TYR A 117 1.16 3.15 5.57
N ARG A 118 1.70 3.57 6.72
CA ARG A 118 1.66 4.99 7.13
C ARG A 118 2.31 5.87 6.08
N LEU A 119 3.58 5.57 5.73
CA LEU A 119 4.34 6.31 4.73
C LEU A 119 3.60 6.38 3.39
N ALA A 120 3.08 5.26 2.90
CA ALA A 120 2.36 5.22 1.63
C ALA A 120 1.10 6.10 1.62
N ILE A 121 0.32 6.06 2.70
CA ILE A 121 -0.89 6.89 2.84
C ILE A 121 -0.50 8.37 2.99
N ASP A 122 0.57 8.67 3.72
CA ASP A 122 1.08 10.04 3.86
C ASP A 122 1.55 10.63 2.54
N VAL A 123 2.40 9.90 1.81
CA VAL A 123 2.85 10.29 0.47
C VAL A 123 1.67 10.48 -0.46
N ALA A 124 0.68 9.59 -0.43
CA ALA A 124 -0.50 9.72 -1.28
C ALA A 124 -1.29 11.00 -0.97
N ASN A 125 -1.49 11.34 0.30
CA ASN A 125 -2.20 12.55 0.68
C ASN A 125 -1.38 13.82 0.40
N GLN A 126 -0.07 13.82 0.69
CA GLN A 126 0.83 14.95 0.43
C GLN A 126 0.87 15.32 -1.05
N LEU A 127 0.85 14.32 -1.94
CA LEU A 127 0.89 14.51 -3.39
C LEU A 127 -0.50 14.62 -4.03
N GLY A 128 -1.57 14.60 -3.22
CA GLY A 128 -2.94 14.78 -3.69
C GLY A 128 -3.52 13.61 -4.48
N PHE A 129 -2.98 12.40 -4.34
CA PHE A 129 -3.54 11.21 -4.99
C PHE A 129 -4.87 10.81 -4.37
N LYS A 130 -5.75 10.30 -5.23
CA LYS A 130 -7.07 9.78 -4.90
C LYS A 130 -7.08 8.28 -4.75
N ASN A 131 -6.17 7.56 -5.39
CA ASN A 131 -6.04 6.12 -5.20
C ASN A 131 -4.59 5.65 -5.09
N LEU A 132 -4.39 4.58 -4.31
CA LEU A 132 -3.12 3.87 -4.22
C LEU A 132 -3.34 2.37 -4.36
N GLY A 133 -2.32 1.67 -4.83
CA GLY A 133 -2.33 0.23 -5.09
C GLY A 133 -1.26 -0.50 -4.31
N ILE A 134 -1.59 -1.67 -3.75
CA ILE A 134 -0.67 -2.51 -2.98
C ILE A 134 -0.73 -3.95 -3.48
N PRO A 135 0.37 -4.50 -4.05
CA PRO A 135 0.41 -5.87 -4.52
C PRO A 135 0.73 -6.86 -3.40
N VAL A 136 -0.14 -7.86 -3.24
CA VAL A 136 0.06 -9.08 -2.45
C VAL A 136 0.65 -10.15 -3.35
N TRP A 137 1.98 -10.18 -3.44
CA TRP A 137 2.69 -11.05 -4.36
C TRP A 137 2.52 -12.55 -4.02
N PRO A 138 2.26 -13.42 -5.03
CA PRO A 138 2.22 -14.87 -4.80
C PRO A 138 3.53 -15.39 -4.23
N GLY A 139 3.44 -16.30 -3.25
CA GLY A 139 4.60 -17.00 -2.69
C GLY A 139 5.49 -16.19 -1.74
N ARG A 140 5.23 -14.89 -1.53
CA ARG A 140 6.00 -14.05 -0.58
C ARG A 140 5.44 -14.02 0.86
N LEU A 141 4.29 -14.65 1.10
CA LEU A 141 3.61 -14.63 2.39
C LEU A 141 3.25 -16.07 2.78
N THR A 142 4.26 -16.87 3.13
CA THR A 142 4.10 -18.20 3.71
C THR A 142 3.74 -18.10 5.20
N ALA A 143 3.26 -19.20 5.79
CA ALA A 143 2.76 -19.24 7.17
C ALA A 143 3.77 -18.81 8.25
N ASP A 144 5.07 -18.86 7.94
CA ASP A 144 6.17 -18.46 8.83
C ASP A 144 6.39 -16.94 8.89
N PHE A 145 5.78 -16.19 7.96
CA PHE A 145 5.75 -14.73 7.94
C PHE A 145 4.36 -14.24 8.38
N MET A 146 4.21 -12.91 8.56
CA MET A 146 2.88 -12.34 8.82
C MET A 146 1.90 -12.83 7.74
N ASN A 147 0.86 -13.54 8.18
CA ASN A 147 -0.15 -14.01 7.26
C ASN A 147 -0.88 -12.83 6.58
N ILE A 148 -1.38 -13.08 5.36
CA ILE A 148 -2.08 -12.09 4.54
C ILE A 148 -3.17 -11.36 5.34
N LYS A 149 -3.96 -12.08 6.15
CA LYS A 149 -5.03 -11.48 6.95
C LYS A 149 -4.52 -10.39 7.91
N GLY A 150 -3.46 -10.70 8.67
CA GLY A 150 -2.87 -9.76 9.62
C GLY A 150 -2.28 -8.53 8.94
N MET A 151 -1.68 -8.72 7.77
CA MET A 151 -1.12 -7.63 6.96
C MET A 151 -2.22 -6.65 6.52
N LEU A 152 -3.34 -7.18 6.01
CA LEU A 152 -4.45 -6.35 5.54
C LEU A 152 -5.24 -5.71 6.69
N ALA A 153 -5.33 -6.36 7.84
CA ALA A 153 -5.93 -5.74 9.02
C ALA A 153 -5.10 -4.56 9.53
N VAL A 154 -3.76 -4.63 9.44
CA VAL A 154 -2.89 -3.49 9.74
C VAL A 154 -3.12 -2.35 8.74
N LEU A 155 -3.23 -2.65 7.45
CA LEU A 155 -3.56 -1.66 6.42
C LEU A 155 -4.90 -0.96 6.71
N HIS A 156 -5.96 -1.74 6.96
CA HIS A 156 -7.29 -1.21 7.31
C HIS A 156 -7.21 -0.27 8.51
N CYS A 157 -6.50 -0.68 9.56
CA CYS A 157 -6.29 0.16 10.72
C CYS A 157 -5.59 1.49 10.40
N ARG A 158 -4.48 1.45 9.65
CA ARG A 158 -3.70 2.66 9.33
C ARG A 158 -4.47 3.64 8.46
N ALA A 159 -5.25 3.15 7.51
CA ALA A 159 -6.16 4.00 6.74
C ALA A 159 -7.19 4.67 7.65
N ALA A 160 -7.85 3.92 8.53
CA ALA A 160 -8.83 4.46 9.47
C ALA A 160 -8.23 5.48 10.45
N GLU A 161 -7.02 5.23 10.96
CA GLU A 161 -6.30 6.18 11.80
C GLU A 161 -5.98 7.47 11.06
N ARG A 162 -5.52 7.37 9.81
CA ARG A 162 -5.16 8.56 9.06
C ARG A 162 -6.37 9.44 8.76
N LEU A 163 -7.49 8.83 8.38
CA LEU A 163 -8.77 9.53 8.17
C LEU A 163 -9.20 10.35 9.40
N ARG A 164 -8.90 9.88 10.62
CA ARG A 164 -9.19 10.63 11.85
C ARG A 164 -8.24 11.79 12.10
N SER A 165 -7.00 11.68 11.62
CA SER A 165 -5.93 12.66 11.88
C SER A 165 -5.78 13.74 10.80
N THR A 166 -6.38 13.55 9.62
CA THR A 166 -6.25 14.44 8.47
C THR A 166 -7.56 15.19 8.25
N ALA A 167 -7.53 16.52 8.25
CA ALA A 167 -8.72 17.35 8.07
C ALA A 167 -9.39 17.14 6.70
N GLU A 168 -8.59 16.99 5.65
CA GLU A 168 -9.05 16.82 4.28
C GLU A 168 -8.22 15.73 3.55
N PRO A 169 -8.52 14.44 3.77
CA PRO A 169 -7.79 13.37 3.11
C PRO A 169 -8.14 13.34 1.61
N THR A 170 -7.12 13.40 0.74
CA THR A 170 -7.29 13.29 -0.71
C THR A 170 -7.47 11.84 -1.14
N LEU A 171 -6.84 10.91 -0.43
CA LEU A 171 -6.91 9.48 -0.72
C LEU A 171 -8.33 8.93 -0.48
N LYS A 172 -8.97 8.47 -1.55
CA LYS A 172 -10.35 7.94 -1.55
C LYS A 172 -10.39 6.42 -1.66
N GLU A 173 -9.42 5.80 -2.33
CA GLU A 173 -9.43 4.34 -2.58
C GLU A 173 -8.06 3.70 -2.33
N ILE A 174 -8.05 2.55 -1.68
CA ILE A 174 -6.89 1.67 -1.58
C ILE A 174 -7.22 0.36 -2.31
N LYS A 175 -6.50 0.10 -3.40
CA LYS A 175 -6.62 -1.14 -4.17
C LYS A 175 -5.60 -2.16 -3.70
N VAL A 176 -6.06 -3.38 -3.43
CA VAL A 176 -5.21 -4.51 -3.10
C VAL A 176 -5.21 -5.50 -4.26
N PHE A 177 -4.05 -5.70 -4.85
CA PHE A 177 -3.87 -6.65 -5.96
C PHE A 177 -3.43 -8.00 -5.42
N CYS A 178 -4.08 -9.10 -5.80
CA CYS A 178 -3.74 -10.43 -5.30
C CYS A 178 -3.97 -11.55 -6.33
N THR A 179 -3.62 -12.78 -6.00
CA THR A 179 -4.07 -13.95 -6.78
C THR A 179 -5.52 -14.28 -6.45
N ALA A 180 -6.20 -15.01 -7.34
CA ALA A 180 -7.53 -15.53 -7.06
C ALA A 180 -7.58 -16.38 -5.78
N GLN A 181 -6.52 -17.16 -5.48
CA GLN A 181 -6.46 -17.97 -4.26
C GLN A 181 -6.33 -17.11 -2.99
N ALA A 182 -5.63 -15.97 -3.06
CA ALA A 182 -5.39 -15.09 -1.92
C ALA A 182 -6.58 -14.18 -1.61
N ARG A 183 -7.51 -13.97 -2.56
CA ARG A 183 -8.63 -13.02 -2.45
C ARG A 183 -9.41 -13.15 -1.16
N ARG A 184 -9.85 -14.36 -0.80
CA ARG A 184 -10.59 -14.61 0.44
C ARG A 184 -9.82 -14.16 1.69
N HIS A 185 -8.50 -14.38 1.73
CA HIS A 185 -7.67 -13.99 2.86
C HIS A 185 -7.47 -12.47 2.93
N VAL A 186 -7.36 -11.81 1.78
CA VAL A 186 -7.30 -10.35 1.67
C VAL A 186 -8.60 -9.72 2.17
N GLU A 187 -9.74 -10.15 1.64
CA GLU A 187 -11.07 -9.66 2.03
C GLU A 187 -11.32 -9.86 3.53
N GLN A 188 -10.99 -11.04 4.06
CA GLN A 188 -11.11 -11.31 5.50
C GLN A 188 -10.20 -10.44 6.36
N GLY A 189 -8.98 -10.09 5.89
CA GLY A 189 -8.09 -9.19 6.61
C GLY A 189 -8.60 -7.75 6.61
N LEU A 190 -9.14 -7.29 5.49
CA LEU A 190 -9.73 -5.95 5.35
C LEU A 190 -11.02 -5.78 6.16
N ALA A 191 -11.77 -6.86 6.37
CA ALA A 191 -12.98 -6.86 7.20
C ALA A 191 -12.71 -6.90 8.72
N VAL A 192 -11.46 -6.95 9.17
CA VAL A 192 -11.14 -6.94 10.61
C VAL A 192 -11.35 -5.53 11.17
N ASP A 193 -12.37 -5.39 12.00
CA ASP A 193 -12.64 -4.17 12.75
C ASP A 193 -11.63 -3.98 13.88
N HIS A 194 -10.87 -2.89 13.80
CA HIS A 194 -10.13 -2.13 14.82
C HIS A 194 -9.29 -2.83 15.93
N GLN A 195 -9.40 -4.15 16.14
CA GLN A 195 -8.75 -4.88 17.23
C GLN A 195 -7.23 -4.99 17.07
N LEU A 196 -6.72 -4.88 15.84
CA LEU A 196 -5.28 -4.92 15.56
C LEU A 196 -4.59 -3.55 15.59
N CYS A 197 -5.35 -2.46 15.78
CA CYS A 197 -4.78 -1.11 15.87
C CYS A 197 -3.87 -0.88 17.07
N VAL A 198 -4.10 -1.62 18.16
CA VAL A 198 -3.36 -1.45 19.42
C VAL A 198 -1.88 -1.85 19.29
N VAL A 199 -1.51 -2.61 18.26
CA VAL A 199 -0.18 -3.24 18.12
C VAL A 199 0.78 -2.43 17.24
N CYS A 200 0.30 -1.42 16.51
CA CYS A 200 1.14 -0.59 15.63
C CYS A 200 1.61 0.72 16.31
N ARG A 201 1.92 0.71 17.61
CA ARG A 201 2.31 1.94 18.35
C ARG A 201 3.68 2.50 17.97
N ASP A 202 4.56 1.70 17.38
CA ASP A 202 5.94 2.09 17.08
C ASP A 202 6.30 1.73 15.62
N PRO A 203 5.89 2.56 14.64
CA PRO A 203 6.29 2.36 13.25
C PRO A 203 7.79 2.66 13.07
N ARG A 204 8.55 1.65 12.62
CA ARG A 204 9.99 1.81 12.36
C ARG A 204 10.34 2.58 11.08
N ILE A 205 9.33 2.85 10.25
CA ILE A 205 9.45 3.66 9.04
C ILE A 205 8.73 4.97 9.32
N CYS A 206 9.49 6.07 9.32
CA CYS A 206 8.99 7.43 9.51
C CYS A 206 8.86 8.17 8.19
N SER A 207 7.77 8.92 8.08
CA SER A 207 7.51 9.91 7.03
C SER A 207 8.39 11.13 7.20
#